data_AF-A0A0K9H5B9-F1
#
_entry.id   AF-A0A0K9H5B9-F1
#
_cell.length_a   1.000
_cell.length_b   1.000
_cell.length_c   1.000
_cell.angle_alpha   90.00
_cell.angle_beta   90.00
_cell.angle_gamma   90.00
#
_symmetry.space_group_name_H-M   'P 1'
#
loop_
_entity.id
_entity.type
_entity.pdbx_description
1 polymer ?
#
loop_
_entity_poly.entity_id
_entity_poly.type
_entity_poly.pdbx_seq_one_letter_code
_entity_poly.pdbx_strand_id
1 'polypeptide(L)'
;MSNQQQQNPNQIANPQTGQLPKVKGPDMNDRDFLNDGLSTCKYLTDSLNIAVREASHEQLHSDMLQILTETHQSCRELYNLMFQNGWYKLEAEEQQKVDQAYKQFSNYSSQFPY
;
A
#
# COMPACT_ATOMS: atom_id res chain seq x y z
N MET A 1 -25.55 13.61 -20.28
CA MET A 1 -26.00 12.34 -19.67
C MET A 1 -24.95 11.92 -18.67
N SER A 2 -25.28 12.01 -17.38
CA SER A 2 -24.33 11.78 -16.28
C SER A 2 -24.32 10.28 -15.98
N ASN A 3 -23.22 9.59 -16.29
CA ASN A 3 -23.02 8.19 -15.91
C ASN A 3 -22.86 8.10 -14.39
N GLN A 4 -23.92 7.75 -13.68
CA GLN A 4 -23.83 7.28 -12.29
C GLN A 4 -23.23 5.87 -12.31
N GLN A 5 -21.92 5.77 -12.08
CA GLN A 5 -21.27 4.50 -11.80
C GLN A 5 -21.83 3.95 -10.47
N GLN A 6 -22.52 2.80 -10.52
CA GLN A 6 -22.86 2.03 -9.34
C GLN A 6 -21.59 1.76 -8.54
N GLN A 7 -21.49 2.30 -7.32
CA GLN A 7 -20.41 1.96 -6.39
C GLN A 7 -20.57 0.49 -5.98
N ASN A 8 -19.53 -0.31 -6.21
CA ASN A 8 -19.42 -1.64 -5.61
C ASN A 8 -19.43 -1.46 -4.08
N PRO A 9 -20.34 -2.10 -3.32
CA PRO A 9 -20.45 -1.94 -1.86
C PRO A 9 -19.16 -2.28 -1.11
N ASN A 10 -18.26 -3.07 -1.70
CA ASN A 10 -16.99 -3.46 -1.09
C ASN A 10 -15.82 -2.54 -1.46
N GLN A 11 -16.02 -1.53 -2.32
CA GLN A 11 -14.94 -0.63 -2.73
C GLN A 11 -14.77 0.52 -1.73
N ILE A 12 -13.56 0.66 -1.20
CA ILE A 12 -13.15 1.77 -0.32
C ILE A 12 -12.27 2.73 -1.15
N ALA A 13 -12.82 3.89 -1.50
CA ALA A 13 -12.12 4.93 -2.24
C ALA A 13 -12.75 6.31 -2.02
N ASN A 14 -11.94 7.36 -2.03
CA ASN A 14 -12.48 8.73 -2.05
C ASN A 14 -12.98 9.12 -3.45
N PRO A 15 -13.89 10.12 -3.56
CA PRO A 15 -14.27 10.70 -4.83
C PRO A 15 -13.05 11.23 -5.61
N GLN A 16 -13.06 11.10 -6.93
CA GLN A 16 -11.98 11.65 -7.76
C GLN A 16 -12.03 13.18 -7.82
N THR A 17 -10.87 13.82 -7.72
CA THR A 17 -10.74 15.29 -7.71
C THR A 17 -10.91 15.95 -9.09
N GLY A 18 -10.96 15.16 -10.17
CA GLY A 18 -11.13 15.67 -11.54
C GLY A 18 -9.89 16.37 -12.12
N GLN A 19 -8.74 16.30 -11.44
CA GLN A 19 -7.47 16.90 -11.87
C GLN A 19 -6.82 16.15 -13.04
N LEU A 20 -7.15 14.88 -13.23
CA LEU A 20 -6.58 14.06 -14.30
C LEU A 20 -7.22 14.37 -15.66
N PRO A 21 -6.45 14.32 -16.75
CA PRO A 21 -6.98 14.52 -18.08
C PRO A 21 -8.02 13.45 -18.43
N LYS A 22 -9.08 13.85 -19.14
CA LYS A 22 -10.15 12.93 -19.58
C LYS A 22 -9.68 11.89 -20.60
N VAL A 23 -8.64 12.23 -21.36
CA VAL A 23 -8.02 11.36 -22.36
C VAL A 23 -6.54 11.22 -21.98
N LYS A 24 -6.06 9.98 -21.87
CA LYS A 24 -4.66 9.71 -21.55
C LYS A 24 -3.78 10.06 -22.76
N GLY A 25 -2.82 10.95 -22.56
CA GLY A 25 -1.76 11.25 -23.52
C GLY A 25 -0.56 10.30 -23.39
N PRO A 26 0.47 10.45 -24.24
CA PRO A 26 1.71 9.68 -24.12
C PRO A 26 2.53 10.04 -22.87
N ASP A 27 2.33 11.25 -22.33
CA ASP A 27 3.07 11.75 -21.18
C ASP A 27 2.52 11.19 -19.86
N MET A 28 3.42 11.06 -18.87
CA MET A 28 3.04 10.72 -17.50
C MET A 28 2.27 11.88 -16.86
N ASN A 29 1.12 11.58 -16.27
CA ASN A 29 0.40 12.52 -15.40
C ASN A 29 0.76 12.28 -13.92
N ASP A 30 0.29 13.16 -13.05
CA ASP A 30 0.56 13.10 -11.60
C ASP A 30 0.23 11.74 -10.97
N ARG A 31 -0.87 11.10 -11.41
CA ARG A 31 -1.22 9.76 -10.92
C ARG A 31 -0.22 8.70 -11.38
N ASP A 32 0.29 8.79 -12.60
CA ASP A 32 1.32 7.88 -13.10
C ASP A 32 2.63 8.08 -12.31
N PHE A 33 3.05 9.32 -12.07
CA PHE A 33 4.23 9.63 -11.24
C PHE A 33 4.10 9.15 -9.79
N LEU A 34 2.95 9.39 -9.14
CA LEU A 34 2.74 8.92 -7.77
C LEU A 34 2.69 7.39 -7.69
N ASN A 35 2.11 6.71 -8.70
CA ASN A 35 2.13 5.24 -8.75
C ASN A 35 3.55 4.69 -8.89
N ASP A 36 4.37 5.31 -9.74
CA ASP A 36 5.78 4.91 -9.92
C ASP A 36 6.57 5.10 -8.63
N GLY A 37 6.46 6.28 -8.00
CA GLY A 37 7.08 6.56 -6.71
C GLY A 37 6.62 5.60 -5.62
N LEU A 38 5.31 5.34 -5.52
CA LEU A 38 4.76 4.43 -4.51
C LEU A 38 5.26 2.99 -4.72
N SER A 39 5.37 2.55 -5.96
CA SER A 39 5.88 1.21 -6.30
C SER A 39 7.36 1.09 -5.98
N THR A 40 8.14 2.12 -6.30
CA THR A 40 9.56 2.22 -5.95
C THR A 40 9.77 2.18 -4.43
N CYS A 41 9.02 2.95 -3.66
CA CYS A 41 9.11 2.93 -2.20
C CYS A 41 8.82 1.55 -1.63
N LYS A 42 7.78 0.85 -2.10
CA LYS A 42 7.47 -0.52 -1.65
C LYS A 42 8.65 -1.47 -1.89
N TYR A 43 9.18 -1.45 -3.12
CA TYR A 43 10.33 -2.28 -3.51
C TYR A 43 11.56 -2.01 -2.63
N LEU A 44 11.86 -0.72 -2.37
CA LEU A 44 12.97 -0.33 -1.51
C LEU A 44 12.74 -0.78 -0.07
N THR A 45 11.53 -0.60 0.48
CA THR A 45 11.25 -1.02 1.86
C THR A 45 11.38 -2.52 2.05
N ASP A 46 10.99 -3.34 1.07
CA ASP A 46 11.14 -4.80 1.15
C ASP A 46 12.63 -5.20 1.21
N SER A 47 13.45 -4.58 0.35
CA SER A 47 14.88 -4.82 0.28
C SER A 47 15.62 -4.32 1.53
N LEU A 48 15.29 -3.11 1.99
CA LEU A 48 15.88 -2.50 3.19
C LEU A 48 15.50 -3.28 4.46
N ASN A 49 14.29 -3.83 4.55
CA ASN A 49 13.92 -4.68 5.67
C ASN A 49 14.84 -5.91 5.77
N ILE A 50 15.21 -6.53 4.65
CA ILE A 50 16.18 -7.65 4.64
C ILE A 50 17.55 -7.14 5.10
N ALA A 51 18.05 -6.06 4.49
CA ALA A 51 19.36 -5.51 4.80
C ALA A 51 19.52 -5.10 6.28
N VAL A 52 18.52 -4.43 6.85
CA VAL A 52 18.52 -4.03 8.27
C VAL A 52 18.54 -5.25 9.19
N ARG A 53 17.73 -6.28 8.90
CA ARG A 53 17.70 -7.51 9.72
C ARG A 53 19.02 -8.27 9.74
N GLU A 54 19.82 -8.17 8.67
CA GLU A 54 21.07 -8.91 8.50
C GLU A 54 22.33 -8.06 8.77
N ALA A 55 22.15 -6.79 9.12
CA ALA A 55 23.25 -5.87 9.38
C ALA A 55 23.98 -6.19 10.69
N SER A 56 25.22 -6.68 10.60
CA SER A 56 26.02 -7.06 11.77
C SER A 56 26.79 -5.92 12.43
N HIS A 57 26.94 -4.77 11.76
CA HIS A 57 27.63 -3.60 12.28
C HIS A 57 26.63 -2.55 12.78
N GLU A 58 26.71 -2.17 14.05
CA GLU A 58 25.70 -1.31 14.71
C GLU A 58 25.47 0.04 14.01
N GLN A 59 26.54 0.76 13.65
CA GLN A 59 26.38 2.04 12.96
C GLN A 59 25.65 1.89 11.61
N LEU A 60 26.07 0.91 10.79
CA LEU A 60 25.44 0.63 9.51
C LEU A 60 23.98 0.19 9.68
N HIS A 61 23.69 -0.64 10.69
CA HIS A 61 22.32 -0.99 11.05
C HIS A 61 21.50 0.26 11.35
N SER A 62 22.00 1.17 12.19
CA SER A 62 21.31 2.40 12.55
C SER A 62 21.03 3.28 11.33
N ASP A 63 22.02 3.48 10.46
CA ASP A 63 21.88 4.30 9.26
C ASP A 63 20.85 3.70 8.29
N MET A 64 20.88 2.38 8.07
CA MET A 64 19.91 1.69 7.21
C MET A 64 18.50 1.68 7.81
N LEU A 65 18.37 1.56 9.14
CA LEU A 65 17.09 1.63 9.81
C LEU A 65 16.47 3.03 9.70
N GLN A 66 17.29 4.08 9.77
CA GLN A 66 16.83 5.45 9.50
C GLN A 66 16.31 5.57 8.06
N ILE A 67 17.08 5.14 7.07
CA ILE A 67 16.67 5.18 5.64
C ILE A 67 15.38 4.39 5.42
N LEU A 68 15.26 3.20 6.02
CA LEU A 68 14.05 2.37 5.96
C LEU A 68 12.83 3.12 6.53
N THR A 69 13.01 3.79 7.68
CA THR A 69 11.94 4.56 8.34
C THR A 69 11.48 5.72 7.47
N GLU A 70 12.42 6.50 6.93
CA GLU A 70 12.12 7.63 6.04
C GLU A 70 11.45 7.15 4.73
N THR A 71 11.86 6.01 4.20
CA THR A 71 11.26 5.40 3.00
C THR A 71 9.84 4.91 3.27
N HIS A 72 9.57 4.32 4.44
CA HIS A 72 8.22 3.97 4.87
C HIS A 72 7.31 5.21 4.98
N GLN A 73 7.84 6.29 5.55
CA GLN A 73 7.09 7.55 5.66
C GLN A 73 6.76 8.12 4.28
N SER A 74 7.72 8.14 3.36
CA SER A 74 7.50 8.55 1.97
C SER A 74 6.44 7.69 1.27
N CYS A 75 6.51 6.36 1.44
CA CYS A 75 5.51 5.42 0.93
C CYS A 75 4.09 5.76 1.45
N ARG A 76 3.99 6.07 2.75
CA ARG A 76 2.72 6.43 3.40
C ARG A 76 2.16 7.75 2.88
N GLU A 77 3.00 8.74 2.65
CA GLU A 77 2.60 10.04 2.11
C GLU A 77 2.10 9.93 0.68
N LEU A 78 2.82 9.19 -0.18
CA LEU A 78 2.39 8.92 -1.56
C LEU A 78 1.04 8.19 -1.58
N TYR A 79 0.89 7.13 -0.78
CA TYR A 79 -0.38 6.42 -0.64
C TYR A 79 -1.52 7.35 -0.20
N ASN A 80 -1.30 8.14 0.85
CA ASN A 80 -2.33 9.03 1.40
C ASN A 80 -2.73 10.08 0.37
N LEU A 81 -1.77 10.68 -0.35
CA LEU A 81 -2.03 11.66 -1.39
C LEU A 81 -2.85 11.05 -2.54
N MET A 82 -2.48 9.86 -2.99
CA MET A 82 -3.26 9.14 -4.01
C MET A 82 -4.67 8.80 -3.53
N PHE A 83 -4.81 8.36 -2.28
CA PHE A 83 -6.10 8.03 -1.70
C PHE A 83 -6.98 9.28 -1.54
N GLN A 84 -6.44 10.40 -1.05
CA GLN A 84 -7.14 11.69 -0.96
C GLN A 84 -7.65 12.17 -2.32
N ASN A 85 -6.89 11.94 -3.39
CA ASN A 85 -7.30 12.32 -4.75
C ASN A 85 -8.27 11.34 -5.42
N GLY A 86 -8.64 10.24 -4.76
CA GLY A 86 -9.47 9.17 -5.34
C GLY A 86 -8.76 8.35 -6.42
N TRP A 87 -7.42 8.39 -6.44
CA TRP A 87 -6.59 7.69 -7.43
C TRP A 87 -6.17 6.28 -6.98
N TYR A 88 -6.33 6.00 -5.67
CA TYR A 88 -6.11 4.70 -5.07
C TYR A 88 -7.44 4.13 -4.58
N LYS A 89 -7.69 2.86 -4.86
CA LYS A 89 -8.91 2.14 -4.46
C LYS A 89 -8.52 0.89 -3.72
N LEU A 90 -9.23 0.61 -2.63
CA LEU A 90 -9.11 -0.63 -1.88
C LEU A 90 -10.40 -1.43 -2.06
N GLU A 91 -10.29 -2.74 -1.92
CA GLU A 91 -11.43 -3.64 -1.85
C GLU A 91 -11.46 -4.23 -0.44
N ALA A 92 -12.57 -4.04 0.24
CA ALA A 92 -12.83 -4.70 1.50
C ALA A 92 -12.94 -6.20 1.24
N GLU A 93 -12.23 -7.00 2.05
CA GLU A 93 -12.35 -8.45 1.96
C GLU A 93 -13.72 -8.92 2.45
N GLU A 94 -14.19 -10.03 1.91
CA GLU A 94 -15.44 -10.65 2.32
C GLU A 94 -15.35 -11.15 3.77
N GLN A 95 -16.30 -10.75 4.62
CA GLN A 95 -16.35 -11.16 6.03
C GLN A 95 -16.25 -12.67 6.21
N GLN A 96 -16.87 -13.45 5.32
CA GLN A 96 -16.81 -14.91 5.37
C GLN A 96 -15.38 -15.46 5.22
N LYS A 97 -14.54 -14.85 4.36
CA LYS A 97 -13.14 -15.26 4.19
C LYS A 97 -12.31 -14.85 5.41
N VAL A 98 -12.58 -13.67 5.99
CA VAL A 98 -11.96 -13.24 7.25
C VAL A 98 -12.28 -14.24 8.37
N ASP A 99 -13.54 -14.64 8.52
CA ASP A 99 -13.97 -15.62 9.53
C ASP A 99 -13.34 -17.00 9.30
N GLN A 100 -13.21 -17.42 8.04
CA GLN A 100 -12.54 -18.68 7.68
C GLN A 100 -11.05 -18.66 8.07
N ALA A 101 -10.33 -17.60 7.70
CA ALA A 101 -8.92 -17.45 8.06
C ALA A 101 -8.73 -17.43 9.59
N TYR A 102 -9.57 -16.68 10.30
CA TYR A 102 -9.53 -16.63 11.77
C TYR A 102 -9.70 -18.02 12.39
N LYS A 103 -10.70 -18.80 11.95
CA LYS A 103 -10.91 -20.17 12.42
C LYS A 103 -9.72 -21.09 12.10
N GLN A 104 -9.17 -20.98 10.89
CA GLN A 104 -8.01 -21.78 10.48
C GLN A 104 -6.80 -21.54 11.39
N PHE A 105 -6.42 -20.28 11.63
CA PHE A 105 -5.26 -19.97 12.47
C PHE A 105 -5.52 -20.20 13.96
N SER A 106 -6.75 -20.02 14.44
CA SER A 106 -7.12 -20.39 15.82
C SER A 106 -6.93 -21.89 16.06
N ASN A 107 -7.28 -22.74 15.09
CA ASN A 107 -7.06 -24.18 15.18
C ASN A 107 -5.58 -24.59 15.06
N TYR A 108 -4.72 -23.77 14.44
CA TYR A 108 -3.27 -24.01 14.47
C TYR A 108 -2.66 -23.70 15.83
N SER A 109 -3.23 -22.76 16.58
CA SER A 109 -2.70 -22.40 17.89
C SER A 109 -2.70 -23.55 18.90
N SER A 110 -3.64 -24.50 18.77
CA SER A 110 -3.67 -25.70 19.60
C SER A 110 -2.56 -26.71 19.28
N GLN A 111 -1.75 -26.47 18.23
CA GLN A 111 -0.64 -27.32 17.81
C GLN A 111 0.72 -26.74 18.21
N PHE A 112 0.77 -25.58 18.86
CA PHE A 112 2.03 -25.01 19.32
C PHE A 112 2.60 -25.80 20.51
N PRO A 113 3.91 -26.08 20.52
CA PRO A 113 4.58 -26.68 21.68
C PRO A 113 4.57 -25.70 22.87
N TYR A 114 4.40 -26.25 24.09
CA TYR A 114 4.40 -25.51 25.36
C TYR A 114 5.80 -25.06 25.79
#